data_AF-A0A1G0VI23-F1
#
_entry.id   AF-A0A1G0VI23-F1
#
_cell.length_a   1.000
_cell.length_b   1.000
_cell.length_c   1.000
_cell.angle_alpha   90.00
_cell.angle_beta   90.00
_cell.angle_gamma   90.00
#
_symmetry.space_group_name_H-M   'P 1'
#
loop_
_entity.id
_entity.type
_entity.pdbx_description
1 polymer ?
#
loop_
_entity_poly.entity_id
_entity_poly.type
_entity_poly.pdbx_seq_one_letter_code
_entity_poly.pdbx_strand_id
1 'polypeptide(L)' 'MYVETKMEEVRQLIKKVIELEYKDALKKGLLDSRSISNKIWNLLIDKDALQIPAPEAASGCYENTED' A
#
# COMPACT_ATOMS: atom_id res chain seq x y z
N MET A 1 -3.89 -16.33 -13.72
CA MET A 1 -5.25 -15.91 -14.14
C MET A 1 -5.98 -15.04 -13.12
N TYR A 2 -6.49 -15.54 -11.96
CA TYR A 2 -7.23 -14.68 -11.00
C TYR A 2 -6.37 -13.62 -10.27
N VAL A 3 -5.12 -13.97 -9.92
CA VAL A 3 -4.21 -13.05 -9.22
C VAL A 3 -3.77 -11.87 -10.11
N GLU A 4 -3.52 -12.13 -11.40
CA GLU A 4 -3.16 -11.10 -12.37
C GLU A 4 -4.29 -10.10 -12.59
N THR A 5 -5.55 -10.58 -12.62
CA THR A 5 -6.72 -9.69 -12.72
C THR A 5 -6.87 -8.80 -11.48
N LYS A 6 -6.64 -9.33 -10.28
CA LYS A 6 -6.67 -8.56 -9.02
C LYS A 6 -5.57 -7.50 -8.99
N MET A 7 -4.36 -7.83 -9.42
CA MET A 7 -3.25 -6.89 -9.47
C MET A 7 -3.43 -5.80 -10.52
N GLU A 8 -4.00 -6.12 -11.68
CA GLU A 8 -4.32 -5.11 -12.69
C GLU A 8 -5.43 -4.16 -12.21
N GLU A 9 -6.44 -4.65 -11.49
CA GLU A 9 -7.46 -3.79 -10.88
C GLU A 9 -6.83 -2.77 -9.91
N VAL A 10 -5.96 -3.24 -9.01
CA VAL A 10 -5.21 -2.38 -8.07
C VAL A 10 -4.39 -1.34 -8.82
N ARG A 11 -3.69 -1.74 -9.89
CA ARG A 11 -2.89 -0.84 -10.71
C ARG A 11 -3.74 0.25 -11.36
N GLN A 12 -4.90 -0.09 -11.92
CA GLN A 12 -5.81 0.87 -12.53
C GLN A 12 -6.35 1.88 -11.50
N LEU A 13 -6.62 1.42 -10.28
CA LEU A 13 -7.06 2.30 -9.20
C LEU A 13 -5.95 3.26 -8.74
N ILE A 14 -4.71 2.78 -8.59
CA ILE A 14 -3.55 3.64 -8.28
C ILE A 14 -3.36 4.69 -9.36
N LYS A 15 -3.42 4.30 -10.63
CA LYS A 15 -3.33 5.23 -11.77
C LYS A 15 -4.40 6.32 -11.68
N LYS A 16 -5.65 5.94 -11.38
CA LYS A 16 -6.76 6.88 -11.23
C LYS A 16 -6.54 7.87 -10.07
N VAL A 17 -6.02 7.40 -8.93
CA VAL A 17 -5.66 8.27 -7.80
C VAL A 17 -4.62 9.29 -8.24
N ILE A 18 -3.52 8.86 -8.87
CA ILE A 18 -2.46 9.75 -9.34
C ILE A 18 -3.00 10.77 -10.35
N GLU A 19 -3.81 10.34 -11.32
CA GLU A 19 -4.38 11.24 -12.34
C GLU A 19 -5.30 12.31 -11.74
N LEU A 20 -6.13 11.96 -10.75
CA LEU A 20 -7.03 12.90 -10.08
C LEU A 20 -6.23 13.94 -9.28
N GLU A 21 -5.26 13.49 -8.49
CA GLU A 21 -4.46 14.37 -7.65
C GLU A 21 -3.55 15.27 -8.50
N TYR A 22 -3.03 14.77 -9.61
CA TYR A 22 -2.28 15.58 -10.57
C TYR A 22 -3.16 16.66 -11.21
N LYS A 23 -4.39 16.32 -11.63
CA LYS A 23 -5.35 17.31 -12.18
C LYS A 23 -5.74 18.37 -11.15
N ASP A 24 -5.89 17.98 -9.88
CA ASP A 24 -6.18 18.91 -8.80
C ASP A 24 -4.97 19.81 -8.50
N ALA A 25 -3.77 19.26 -8.50
CA ALA A 25 -2.52 20.01 -8.33
C ALA A 25 -2.31 21.02 -9.45
N LEU A 26 -2.65 20.70 -10.70
CA LEU A 26 -2.62 21.67 -11.80
C LEU A 26 -3.53 22.89 -11.56
N LYS A 27 -4.62 22.73 -10.80
CA LYS A 27 -5.52 23.84 -10.43
C LYS A 27 -5.04 24.60 -9.20
N LYS A 28 -4.51 23.90 -8.20
CA LYS A 28 -4.11 24.46 -6.90
C LYS A 28 -2.66 24.94 -6.86
N GLY A 29 -1.83 24.56 -7.83
CA GLY A 29 -0.41 24.88 -7.90
C GLY A 29 0.49 24.05 -6.97
N LEU A 30 -0.06 23.04 -6.28
CA LEU A 30 0.69 22.20 -5.34
C LEU A 30 0.26 20.73 -5.45
N LEU A 31 1.24 19.84 -5.59
CA LEU A 31 1.05 18.40 -5.52
C LEU A 31 1.45 17.91 -4.12
N ASP A 32 0.47 17.54 -3.30
CA ASP A 32 0.73 16.96 -1.98
C ASP A 32 1.09 15.47 -2.11
N SER A 33 2.38 15.20 -2.29
CA SER A 33 2.91 13.85 -2.43
C SER A 33 2.62 12.96 -1.22
N ARG A 34 2.57 13.52 0.00
CA ARG A 34 2.25 12.77 1.23
C ARG A 34 0.81 12.29 1.22
N SER A 35 -0.12 13.15 0.85
CA SER A 35 -1.53 12.79 0.69
C SER A 35 -1.73 11.68 -0.35
N ILE A 36 -1.05 11.79 -1.49
CA ILE A 36 -1.08 10.78 -2.56
C ILE A 36 -0.54 9.44 -2.06
N SER A 37 0.62 9.42 -1.40
CA SER A 37 1.21 8.20 -0.84
C SER A 37 0.28 7.53 0.18
N ASN A 38 -0.38 8.31 1.03
CA ASN A 38 -1.34 7.77 1.99
C ASN A 38 -2.58 7.16 1.31
N LYS A 39 -3.11 7.81 0.27
CA LYS A 39 -4.24 7.28 -0.51
C LYS A 39 -3.88 5.96 -1.20
N ILE A 40 -2.68 5.89 -1.79
CA ILE A 40 -2.18 4.65 -2.42
C ILE A 40 -1.95 3.56 -1.36
N TRP A 41 -1.35 3.90 -0.21
CA TRP A 41 -1.12 2.96 0.88
C TRP A 41 -2.44 2.34 1.37
N ASN A 42 -3.45 3.16 1.66
CA ASN A 42 -4.76 2.68 2.10
C ASN A 42 -5.40 1.78 1.04
N LEU A 43 -5.30 2.15 -0.23
CA LEU A 43 -5.84 1.33 -1.32
C LEU A 43 -5.17 -0.05 -1.41
N LEU A 44 -3.86 -0.10 -1.22
CA LEU A 44 -3.10 -1.34 -1.22
C LEU A 44 -3.48 -2.26 -0.04
N ILE A 45 -3.74 -1.68 1.14
CA ILE A 45 -4.24 -2.42 2.31
C ILE A 45 -5.67 -2.90 2.10
N ASP A 46 -6.59 -2.02 1.67
CA ASP A 46 -8.02 -2.34 1.47
C ASP A 46 -8.24 -3.44 0.43
N LYS A 47 -7.36 -3.50 -0.58
CA LYS A 47 -7.40 -4.53 -1.63
C LYS A 47 -6.66 -5.81 -1.26
N ASP A 48 -6.07 -5.89 -0.07
CA ASP A 48 -5.21 -7.01 0.32
C ASP A 48 -4.18 -7.30 -0.79
N ALA A 49 -3.56 -6.21 -1.29
CA ALA A 49 -2.58 -6.23 -2.37
C ALA A 49 -1.15 -6.26 -1.83
N LEU A 50 -0.98 -5.99 -0.53
CA LEU A 50 0.27 -6.13 0.20
C LEU A 50 0.17 -7.33 1.12
N GLN A 51 0.88 -8.41 0.79
CA GLN A 51 1.28 -9.38 1.79
C GLN A 51 2.47 -8.78 2.54
N ILE A 52 2.20 -8.10 3.64
CA ILE A 52 3.25 -7.72 4.58
C ILE A 52 3.50 -8.98 5.41
N PRO A 53 4.62 -9.69 5.22
CA PRO A 53 4.93 -10.83 6.06
C PRO A 53 4.93 -10.35 7.51
N ALA A 54 4.31 -11.12 8.41
CA ALA A 54 4.49 -10.89 9.82
C ALA A 54 6.01 -10.88 10.07
N PRO A 55 6.54 -9.93 10.86
CA PRO A 55 7.95 -9.95 11.20
C PRO A 55 8.24 -11.34 11.77
N GLU A 56 9.24 -12.02 11.20
CA GLU A 56 9.72 -13.28 11.73
C GLU A 56 9.96 -13.04 13.23
N ALA A 57 9.28 -13.83 14.08
CA ALA A 57 9.53 -13.77 15.51
C ALA A 57 11.05 -13.88 15.66
N ALA A 58 11.69 -12.88 16.29
CA ALA A 58 13.12 -12.90 16.48
C ALA A 58 13.47 -14.21 17.20
N SER A 59 14.00 -15.16 16.44
CA SER A 59 14.49 -16.43 16.96
C SER A 59 15.71 -16.09 17.80
N GLY A 60 15.52 -15.93 19.10
CA GLY A 60 16.62 -15.64 20.01
C GLY A 60 16.34 -14.93 21.32
N CYS A 61 15.09 -14.67 21.76
CA CYS A 61 14.89 -13.93 23.01
C CYS A 61 14.03 -14.56 24.12
N TYR A 62 13.36 -15.70 23.96
CA TYR A 62 12.77 -16.41 25.10
C TYR A 62 12.65 -17.92 24.84
N GLU A 63 13.76 -18.64 24.97
CA GLU A 63 13.73 -20.00 25.55
C GLU A 63 14.40 -19.93 26.92
N ASN A 64 13.81 -19.13 27.82
CA ASN A 64 13.88 -19.47 29.24
C ASN A 64 12.61 -20.26 29.55
N THR A 65 12.55 -21.50 29.07
CA THR A 65 11.86 -22.51 29.86
C THR A 65 12.89 -22.99 30.88
N GLU A 66 12.86 -22.35 32.04
CA GLU A 66 13.41 -22.92 33.27
C GLU A 66 12.77 -24.31 33.48
N ASP A 67 13.64 -25.31 33.69
CA ASP A 67 13.44 -26.69 34.16
C ASP A 67 12.20 -27.50 33.72
#